data_AF-A0A7S0W2F4-F1
#
_entry.id   AF-A0A7S0W2F4-F1
#
_cell.length_a   1.000
_cell.length_b   1.000
_cell.length_c   1.000
_cell.angle_alpha   90.00
_cell.angle_beta   90.00
_cell.angle_gamma   90.00
#
_symmetry.space_group_name_H-M   'P 1'
#
loop_
_entity.id
_entity.type
_entity.pdbx_description
1 polymer ?
#
loop_
_entity_poly.entity_id
_entity_poly.type
_entity_poly.pdbx_seq_one_letter_code
_entity_poly.pdbx_strand_id
1 'polypeptide(L)'
;GMQKFQPNVLNATGGNRTLSQHYLGGEKGFQIISCEAQESLAKRLVTYNPQRFQYHPTKWGKFADGTDEIEIGGFTPENKIRGEHVLFLASFHNNDVTLSQFHVIQTLCESFVETLTVVLPYYPTGTMER
;
A
#
# COMPACT_ATOMS: atom_id res chain seq x y z
N GLY A 1 -0.47 -9.68 48.78
CA GLY A 1 -1.01 -10.20 47.51
C GLY A 1 -1.45 -9.02 46.66
N MET A 2 -0.78 -8.79 45.53
CA MET A 2 -1.11 -7.69 44.60
C MET A 2 -2.25 -8.14 43.68
N GLN A 3 -3.38 -7.43 43.73
CA GLN A 3 -4.51 -7.61 42.82
C GLN A 3 -4.10 -7.13 41.42
N LYS A 4 -4.13 -8.03 40.44
CA LYS A 4 -3.93 -7.68 39.02
C LYS A 4 -5.16 -6.91 38.53
N PHE A 5 -4.96 -5.70 38.04
CA PHE A 5 -5.96 -4.92 37.31
C PHE A 5 -6.33 -5.66 36.02
N GLN A 6 -7.61 -5.98 35.81
CA GLN A 6 -8.12 -6.42 34.53
C GLN A 6 -8.90 -5.25 33.89
N PRO A 7 -8.59 -4.82 32.66
CA PRO A 7 -9.36 -3.78 32.00
C PRO A 7 -10.74 -4.33 31.56
N ASN A 8 -11.79 -3.58 31.88
CA ASN A 8 -13.16 -3.84 31.47
C ASN A 8 -13.30 -3.76 29.95
N VAL A 9 -13.76 -4.83 29.31
CA VAL A 9 -14.17 -4.82 27.91
C VAL A 9 -15.64 -4.38 27.87
N LEU A 10 -15.88 -3.11 27.52
CA LEU A 10 -17.23 -2.62 27.23
C LEU A 10 -17.67 -3.16 25.87
N ASN A 11 -18.68 -4.03 25.86
CA ASN A 11 -19.37 -4.45 24.65
C ASN A 11 -20.23 -3.30 24.12
N ALA A 12 -19.74 -2.60 23.10
CA ALA A 12 -20.52 -1.66 22.31
C ALA A 12 -21.06 -2.36 21.05
N THR A 13 -22.36 -2.59 21.04
CA THR A 13 -23.16 -3.06 19.91
C THR A 13 -23.22 -1.96 18.84
N GLY A 14 -22.88 -2.28 17.59
CA GLY A 14 -23.21 -1.46 16.40
C GLY A 14 -22.09 -0.55 15.92
N GLY A 15 -21.20 -1.10 15.08
CA GLY A 15 -20.12 -0.37 14.41
C GLY A 15 -18.91 -1.27 14.23
N ASN A 16 -18.95 -2.17 13.24
CA ASN A 16 -18.03 -3.30 13.10
C ASN A 16 -16.65 -2.91 12.52
N ARG A 17 -15.98 -1.95 13.16
CA ARG A 17 -14.53 -1.83 13.17
C ARG A 17 -14.14 -1.54 14.62
N THR A 18 -14.12 -2.62 15.40
CA THR A 18 -13.30 -2.71 16.62
C THR A 18 -11.97 -2.05 16.32
N LEU A 19 -11.34 -1.39 17.29
CA LEU A 19 -9.91 -1.06 17.26
C LEU A 19 -9.16 -2.40 17.11
N SER A 20 -9.08 -2.91 15.89
CA SER A 20 -9.15 -4.34 15.63
C SER A 20 -7.75 -4.88 15.54
N GLN A 21 -7.30 -5.58 16.57
CA GLN A 21 -6.21 -6.57 16.52
C GLN A 21 -4.79 -6.07 16.12
N HIS A 22 -4.62 -4.89 15.54
CA HIS A 22 -3.33 -4.34 15.09
C HIS A 22 -2.35 -4.08 16.24
N TYR A 23 -2.85 -3.83 17.46
CA TYR A 23 -2.03 -3.66 18.66
C TYR A 23 -1.78 -4.96 19.44
N LEU A 24 -2.41 -6.07 19.05
CA LEU A 24 -2.35 -7.37 19.73
C LEU A 24 -1.71 -8.42 18.81
N GLY A 25 -0.50 -8.18 18.31
CA GLY A 25 0.37 -9.21 17.74
C GLY A 25 -0.17 -10.04 16.56
N GLY A 26 -1.24 -9.61 15.89
CA GLY A 26 -1.75 -10.22 14.65
C GLY A 26 -0.83 -9.93 13.46
N GLU A 27 -0.91 -10.75 12.41
CA GLU A 27 -0.20 -10.48 11.16
C GLU A 27 -0.69 -9.16 10.53
N LYS A 28 0.25 -8.24 10.24
CA LYS A 28 -0.07 -6.96 9.61
C LYS A 28 -0.61 -7.17 8.19
N GLY A 29 -1.79 -6.61 7.90
CA GLY A 29 -2.35 -6.52 6.54
C GLY A 29 -1.68 -5.40 5.74
N PHE A 30 -1.69 -5.52 4.41
CA PHE A 30 -1.08 -4.59 3.47
C PHE A 30 -2.03 -4.20 2.34
N GLN A 31 -2.08 -2.89 2.07
CA GLN A 31 -2.72 -2.31 0.90
C GLN A 31 -1.68 -2.23 -0.23
N ILE A 32 -1.89 -2.99 -1.31
CA ILE A 32 -0.94 -3.08 -2.43
C ILE A 32 -1.30 -2.05 -3.49
N ILE A 33 -0.31 -1.23 -3.85
CA ILE A 33 -0.28 -0.38 -5.04
C ILE A 33 0.80 -0.94 -5.96
N SER A 34 0.60 -0.95 -7.27
CA SER A 34 1.60 -1.46 -8.22
C SER A 34 1.74 -0.57 -9.45
N CYS A 35 2.95 -0.53 -10.01
CA CYS A 35 3.12 -0.12 -11.39
C CYS A 35 2.57 -1.19 -12.36
N GLU A 36 2.38 -0.83 -13.63
CA GLU A 36 1.86 -1.74 -14.66
C GLU A 36 2.66 -3.03 -14.75
N ALA A 37 4.00 -2.93 -14.76
CA ALA A 37 4.89 -4.07 -14.89
C ALA A 37 4.80 -5.07 -13.72
N GLN A 38 4.30 -4.64 -12.55
CA GLN A 38 4.20 -5.46 -11.34
C GLN A 38 2.76 -5.84 -10.96
N GLU A 39 1.76 -5.53 -11.81
CA GLU A 39 0.37 -5.91 -11.55
C GLU A 39 0.19 -7.43 -11.38
N SER A 40 0.88 -8.22 -12.20
CA SER A 40 0.85 -9.69 -12.10
C SER A 40 1.36 -10.20 -10.75
N LEU A 41 2.38 -9.54 -10.18
CA LEU A 41 2.91 -9.86 -8.86
C LEU A 41 1.92 -9.46 -7.77
N ALA A 42 1.29 -8.29 -7.87
CA ALA A 42 0.25 -7.85 -6.94
C ALA A 42 -0.89 -8.86 -6.85
N LYS A 43 -1.43 -9.28 -8.00
CA LYS A 43 -2.50 -10.29 -8.09
C LYS A 43 -2.09 -11.63 -7.47
N ARG A 44 -0.85 -12.08 -7.74
CA ARG A 44 -0.32 -13.31 -7.13
C ARG A 44 -0.23 -13.24 -5.61
N LEU A 45 0.18 -12.09 -5.04
CA LEU A 45 0.26 -11.91 -3.58
C LEU A 45 -1.13 -12.01 -2.93
N VAL A 46 -2.14 -11.38 -3.54
CA VAL A 46 -3.54 -11.49 -3.09
C VAL A 46 -4.03 -12.94 -3.16
N THR A 47 -3.79 -13.64 -4.27
CA THR A 47 -4.17 -15.05 -4.41
C THR A 47 -3.48 -15.93 -3.37
N TYR A 48 -2.21 -15.65 -3.05
CA TYR A 48 -1.43 -16.43 -2.08
C TYR A 48 -1.91 -16.25 -0.64
N ASN A 49 -2.22 -15.01 -0.23
CA ASN A 49 -2.77 -14.73 1.11
C ASN A 49 -3.78 -13.56 1.08
N PRO A 50 -5.06 -13.83 0.79
CA PRO A 50 -6.07 -12.80 0.61
C PRO A 50 -6.50 -12.11 1.92
N GLN A 51 -6.20 -12.70 3.08
CA GLN A 51 -6.47 -12.07 4.38
C GLN A 51 -5.42 -11.00 4.70
N ARG A 52 -4.22 -11.13 4.12
CA ARG A 52 -3.08 -10.24 4.40
C ARG A 52 -2.89 -9.17 3.33
N PHE A 53 -3.29 -9.43 2.08
CA PHE A 53 -3.02 -8.55 0.96
C PHE A 53 -4.30 -8.13 0.26
N GLN A 54 -4.45 -6.81 0.08
CA GLN A 54 -5.54 -6.23 -0.71
C GLN A 54 -4.93 -5.36 -1.81
N TYR A 55 -5.17 -5.72 -3.08
CA TYR A 55 -4.67 -4.97 -4.23
C TYR A 55 -5.67 -3.91 -4.67
N HIS A 56 -5.16 -2.69 -4.90
CA HIS A 56 -5.92 -1.59 -5.49
C HIS A 56 -5.38 -1.29 -6.89
N PRO A 57 -6.16 -1.60 -7.95
CA PRO A 57 -5.76 -1.28 -9.32
C PRO A 57 -5.45 0.21 -9.47
N THR A 58 -4.30 0.52 -10.06
CA THR A 58 -3.87 1.88 -10.40
C THR A 58 -3.88 2.01 -11.90
N LYS A 59 -4.50 3.07 -12.43
CA LYS A 59 -4.46 3.36 -13.86
C LYS A 59 -3.21 4.20 -14.13
N TRP A 60 -2.48 3.81 -15.16
CA TRP A 60 -1.29 4.49 -15.62
C TRP A 60 -1.55 4.99 -17.03
N GLY A 61 -1.22 6.25 -17.27
CA GLY A 61 -1.50 6.92 -18.52
C GLY A 61 -0.68 8.19 -18.65
N LYS A 62 -0.79 8.81 -19.81
CA LYS A 62 -0.18 10.10 -20.13
C LYS A 62 -1.22 10.94 -20.85
N PHE A 63 -1.32 12.22 -20.48
CA PHE A 63 -2.05 13.20 -21.26
C PHE A 63 -1.34 13.44 -22.61
N ALA A 64 -2.03 14.10 -23.54
CA ALA A 64 -1.50 14.38 -24.88
C ALA A 64 -0.22 15.23 -24.89
N ASP A 65 0.06 15.96 -23.81
CA ASP A 65 1.27 16.76 -23.62
C ASP A 65 2.43 15.97 -22.96
N GLY A 66 2.21 14.70 -22.64
CA GLY A 66 3.20 13.83 -22.00
C GLY A 66 3.25 13.91 -20.47
N THR A 67 2.37 14.70 -19.84
CA THR A 67 2.23 14.70 -18.38
C THR A 67 1.54 13.44 -17.88
N ASP A 68 1.81 13.06 -16.63
CA ASP A 68 1.25 11.85 -16.03
C ASP A 68 -0.26 11.94 -15.82
N GLU A 69 -0.99 10.97 -16.36
CA GLU A 69 -2.41 10.73 -16.07
C GLU A 69 -2.50 9.45 -15.24
N ILE A 70 -2.21 9.55 -13.94
CA ILE A 70 -2.16 8.41 -13.04
C ILE A 70 -3.30 8.50 -12.02
N GLU A 71 -4.14 7.48 -11.98
CA GLU A 71 -5.21 7.33 -10.99
C GLU A 71 -4.80 6.24 -9.98
N ILE A 72 -4.27 6.65 -8.83
CA ILE A 72 -3.82 5.73 -7.79
C ILE A 72 -5.02 5.05 -7.13
N GLY A 73 -5.00 3.72 -7.12
CA GLY A 73 -6.03 2.92 -6.46
C GLY A 73 -6.09 3.15 -4.95
N GLY A 74 -7.25 2.91 -4.36
CA GLY A 74 -7.43 2.93 -2.91
C GLY A 74 -7.68 4.33 -2.32
N PHE A 75 -7.72 5.40 -3.13
CA PHE A 75 -8.13 6.74 -2.67
C PHE A 75 -9.63 6.99 -2.82
N THR A 76 -10.24 6.45 -3.87
CA THR A 76 -11.63 6.71 -4.26
C THR A 76 -12.42 5.40 -4.36
N PRO A 77 -13.73 5.40 -4.08
CA PRO A 77 -14.52 6.52 -3.53
C PRO A 77 -14.24 6.81 -2.04
N GLU A 78 -13.58 5.90 -1.34
CA GLU A 78 -13.15 6.07 0.05
C GLU A 78 -11.65 5.82 0.14
N ASN A 79 -10.95 6.60 0.97
CA ASN A 79 -9.53 6.41 1.19
C ASN A 79 -9.30 5.15 2.06
N LYS A 80 -8.86 4.08 1.42
CA LYS A 80 -8.53 2.76 1.99
C LYS A 80 -7.07 2.64 2.43
N ILE A 81 -6.23 3.63 2.16
CA ILE A 81 -4.78 3.55 2.44
C ILE A 81 -4.33 4.44 3.61
N ARG A 82 -5.15 5.42 4.02
CA ARG A 82 -4.87 6.31 5.16
C ARG A 82 -4.80 5.50 6.46
N GLY A 83 -3.70 5.66 7.20
CA GLY A 83 -3.45 4.93 8.44
C GLY A 83 -3.14 3.44 8.26
N GLU A 84 -2.93 2.98 7.02
CA GLU A 84 -2.68 1.58 6.70
C GLU A 84 -1.22 1.34 6.29
N HIS A 85 -0.81 0.07 6.30
CA HIS A 85 0.48 -0.35 5.76
C HIS A 85 0.37 -0.49 4.23
N VAL A 86 1.08 0.36 3.49
CA VAL A 86 1.08 0.35 2.02
C VAL A 86 2.33 -0.36 1.50
N LEU A 87 2.11 -1.29 0.57
CA LEU A 87 3.15 -1.98 -0.19
C LEU A 87 3.11 -1.49 -1.65
N PHE A 88 4.11 -0.71 -2.07
CA PHE A 88 4.24 -0.27 -3.45
C PHE A 88 5.19 -1.19 -4.23
N LEU A 89 4.67 -1.88 -5.24
CA LEU A 89 5.44 -2.73 -6.14
C LEU A 89 5.89 -1.91 -7.35
N ALA A 90 7.17 -1.54 -7.35
CA ALA A 90 7.77 -0.62 -8.30
C ALA A 90 8.60 -1.34 -9.38
N SER A 91 8.92 -0.61 -10.45
CA SER A 91 9.85 -1.03 -11.51
C SER A 91 10.51 0.18 -12.16
N PHE A 92 11.82 0.36 -11.95
CA PHE A 92 12.59 1.50 -12.46
C PHE A 92 13.40 1.11 -13.71
N HIS A 93 12.71 0.62 -14.72
CA HIS A 93 13.35 0.05 -15.91
C HIS A 93 13.70 1.08 -16.99
N ASN A 94 13.12 2.28 -16.93
CA ASN A 94 13.52 3.44 -17.73
C ASN A 94 13.20 4.75 -16.99
N ASN A 95 13.78 5.86 -17.44
CA ASN A 95 13.67 7.15 -16.75
C ASN A 95 12.25 7.71 -16.69
N ASP A 96 11.49 7.64 -17.80
CA ASP A 96 10.12 8.17 -17.84
C ASP A 96 9.22 7.43 -16.83
N VAL A 97 9.25 6.10 -16.86
CA VAL A 97 8.51 5.26 -15.91
C VAL A 97 8.98 5.48 -14.47
N THR A 98 10.28 5.71 -14.25
CA THR A 98 10.82 5.99 -12.92
C THR A 98 10.29 7.31 -12.36
N LEU A 99 10.26 8.37 -13.17
CA LEU A 99 9.73 9.67 -12.76
C LEU A 99 8.23 9.60 -12.44
N SER A 100 7.43 8.91 -13.28
CA SER A 100 6.01 8.68 -13.01
C SER A 100 5.79 7.93 -11.69
N GLN A 101 6.62 6.92 -11.39
CA GLN A 101 6.51 6.19 -10.12
C GLN A 101 7.00 6.99 -8.91
N PHE A 102 7.95 7.91 -9.07
CA PHE A 102 8.33 8.83 -7.99
C PHE A 102 7.19 9.78 -7.61
N HIS A 103 6.41 10.24 -8.59
CA HIS A 103 5.21 11.02 -8.30
C HIS A 103 4.19 10.23 -7.47
N VAL A 104 4.00 8.94 -7.78
CA VAL A 104 3.17 8.04 -6.96
C VAL A 104 3.73 7.88 -5.55
N ILE A 105 5.04 7.65 -5.41
CA ILE A 105 5.69 7.53 -4.09
C ILE A 105 5.49 8.81 -3.27
N GLN A 106 5.68 9.98 -3.88
CA GLN A 106 5.45 11.27 -3.22
C GLN A 106 4.00 11.38 -2.74
N THR A 107 3.03 11.08 -3.62
CA THR A 107 1.61 11.11 -3.27
C THR A 107 1.31 10.18 -2.09
N LEU A 108 1.86 8.97 -2.08
CA LEU A 108 1.68 8.00 -0.99
C LEU A 108 2.29 8.50 0.34
N CYS A 109 3.47 9.13 0.29
CA CYS A 109 4.08 9.77 1.46
C CYS A 109 3.21 10.89 2.05
N GLU A 110 2.56 11.67 1.19
CA GLU A 110 1.67 12.78 1.59
C GLU A 110 0.27 12.31 2.02
N SER A 111 -0.04 11.01 1.90
CA SER A 111 -1.38 10.45 2.11
C SER A 111 -1.67 9.96 3.52
N PHE A 112 -0.79 10.24 4.49
CA PHE A 112 -0.91 9.79 5.88
C PHE A 112 -1.03 8.26 6.01
N VAL A 113 -0.23 7.51 5.25
CA VAL A 113 -0.09 6.05 5.42
C VAL A 113 0.68 5.73 6.70
N GLU A 114 0.43 4.59 7.35
CA GLU A 114 1.14 4.18 8.57
C GLU A 114 2.58 3.75 8.24
N THR A 115 2.73 2.95 7.18
CA THR A 115 4.06 2.60 6.64
C THR A 115 4.00 2.55 5.12
N LEU A 116 5.04 3.05 4.46
CA LEU A 116 5.25 2.83 3.03
C LEU A 116 6.44 1.89 2.83
N THR A 117 6.19 0.70 2.28
CA THR A 117 7.22 -0.23 1.85
C THR A 117 7.29 -0.25 0.33
N VAL A 118 8.44 0.13 -0.23
CA VAL A 118 8.69 0.03 -1.68
C VAL A 118 9.46 -1.26 -1.95
N VAL A 119 8.89 -2.12 -2.79
CA VAL A 119 9.55 -3.34 -3.27
C VAL A 119 9.92 -3.15 -4.73
N LEU A 120 11.16 -3.49 -5.05
CA LEU A 120 11.73 -3.31 -6.38
C LEU A 120 12.24 -4.66 -6.91
N PRO A 121 11.36 -5.52 -7.46
CA PRO A 121 11.73 -6.86 -7.89
C PRO A 121 12.70 -6.87 -9.08
N TYR A 122 12.69 -5.81 -9.88
CA TYR A 122 13.59 -5.62 -11.01
C TYR A 122 14.23 -4.23 -10.93
N TYR A 123 15.53 -4.21 -10.64
CA TYR A 123 16.33 -2.98 -10.54
C TYR A 123 17.50 -3.02 -11.54
N PRO A 124 17.25 -2.73 -12.83
CA PRO A 124 18.26 -2.86 -13.87
C PRO A 124 19.39 -1.82 -13.74
N THR A 125 19.16 -0.73 -13.02
CA THR A 125 20.16 0.29 -12.69
C THR A 125 20.97 -0.01 -11.42
N GLY A 126 20.69 -1.12 -10.73
CA GLY A 126 21.41 -1.54 -9.53
C GLY A 126 22.85 -2.01 -9.74
N THR A 127 23.29 -2.11 -10.99
CA THR A 127 24.70 -2.40 -11.35
C THR A 127 25.57 -1.16 -11.44
N MET A 128 25.01 0.04 -11.33
CA MET A 128 25.78 1.27 -11.19
C MET A 128 25.23 2.10 -10.04
N GLU A 129 25.69 1.81 -8.82
CA GLU A 129 25.72 2.83 -7.79
C GLU A 129 26.45 4.07 -8.36
N ARG A 130 25.75 5.20 -8.42
CA ARG A 130 26.28 6.52 -8.75
C ARG A 130 25.76 7.51 -7.73
#